data_AF-A0A7C5SBZ9-F1
#
_entry.id   AF-A0A7C5SBZ9-F1
#
_cell.length_a   1.000
_cell.length_b   1.000
_cell.length_c   1.000
_cell.angle_alpha   90.00
_cell.angle_beta   90.00
_cell.angle_gamma   90.00
#
_symmetry.space_group_name_H-M   'P 1'
#
loop_
_entity.id
_entity.type
_entity.pdbx_description
1 polymer ?
#
loop_
_entity_poly.entity_id
_entity_poly.type
_entity_poly.pdbx_seq_one_letter_code
_entity_poly.pdbx_strand_id
1 'polypeptide(L)'
;MLTATIFFWLFSALLLVSGLLVITLRNPVHSVLFLILAFFNGAGLFLLAGAEFLAMLLIIVYVGAVMVLFLFIIMMLDIDFAELRAGLVRYLPLGIVVGAVLAVELF
;
A
#
# COMPACT_ATOMS: atom_id res chain seq x y z
N MET A 1 4.38 -0.84 27.41
CA MET A 1 3.09 -0.44 26.80
C MET A 1 3.24 0.81 25.93
N LEU A 2 3.73 1.94 26.47
CA LEU A 2 3.95 3.17 25.68
C LEU A 2 4.81 3.01 24.42
N THR A 3 5.90 2.22 24.49
CA THR A 3 6.78 1.97 23.33
C THR A 3 6.04 1.33 22.15
N ALA A 4 5.26 0.28 22.39
CA ALA A 4 4.46 -0.38 21.35
C ALA A 4 3.42 0.57 20.73
N THR A 5 2.79 1.42 21.53
CA THR A 5 1.84 2.42 21.05
C THR A 5 2.50 3.46 20.13
N ILE A 6 3.72 3.92 20.44
CA ILE A 6 4.47 4.84 19.60
C ILE A 6 4.79 4.20 18.24
N PHE A 7 5.29 2.95 18.24
CA PHE A 7 5.57 2.23 17.00
C PHE A 7 4.31 1.95 16.18
N PHE A 8 3.19 1.65 16.84
CA PHE A 8 1.90 1.47 16.17
C PHE A 8 1.49 2.72 15.40
N TRP A 9 1.52 3.90 16.03
CA TRP A 9 1.16 5.15 15.38
C TRP A 9 2.15 5.53 14.27
N LEU A 10 3.43 5.26 14.46
CA LEU A 10 4.46 5.50 13.44
C LEU A 10 4.21 4.64 12.19
N PHE A 11 4.08 3.32 12.36
CA PHE A 11 3.87 2.39 11.26
C PHE A 11 2.51 2.58 10.58
N SER A 12 1.45 2.87 11.34
CA SER A 12 0.12 3.11 10.76
C SER A 12 0.08 4.42 9.96
N ALA A 13 0.67 5.50 10.47
CA ALA A 13 0.76 6.76 9.73
C ALA A 13 1.57 6.60 8.44
N LEU A 14 2.74 5.94 8.51
CA LEU A 14 3.57 5.66 7.33
C LEU A 14 2.85 4.76 6.33
N LEU A 15 2.09 3.76 6.78
CA LEU A 15 1.31 2.87 5.92
C LEU A 15 0.21 3.65 5.17
N LEU A 16 -0.52 4.52 5.85
CA LEU A 16 -1.57 5.33 5.21
C LEU A 16 -0.98 6.31 4.20
N VAL A 17 0.11 7.01 4.56
CA VAL A 17 0.78 7.96 3.66
C VAL A 17 1.36 7.25 2.45
N SER A 18 2.06 6.13 2.64
CA SER A 18 2.61 5.34 1.54
C SER A 18 1.51 4.79 0.63
N GLY A 19 0.42 4.25 1.18
CA GLY A 19 -0.74 3.79 0.41
C GLY A 19 -1.39 4.91 -0.43
N LEU A 20 -1.48 6.12 0.12
CA LEU A 20 -1.94 7.30 -0.63
C LEU A 20 -0.97 7.68 -1.77
N LEU A 21 0.34 7.59 -1.52
CA LEU A 21 1.36 7.88 -2.53
C LEU A 21 1.35 6.85 -3.68
N VAL A 22 1.05 5.59 -3.41
CA VAL A 22 0.89 4.54 -4.44
C VAL A 22 -0.12 4.96 -5.49
N ILE A 23 -1.28 5.49 -5.08
CA ILE A 23 -2.37 5.87 -5.99
C ILE A 23 -2.24 7.28 -6.57
N THR A 24 -1.51 8.19 -5.92
CA THR A 24 -1.40 9.60 -6.34
C THR A 24 -0.22 9.87 -7.28
N LEU A 25 0.85 9.08 -7.19
CA LEU A 25 2.04 9.27 -8.01
C LEU A 25 1.79 8.91 -9.48
N ARG A 26 2.54 9.58 -10.37
CA ARG A 26 2.39 9.45 -11.83
C ARG A 26 3.28 8.36 -12.43
N ASN A 27 4.42 8.11 -11.81
CA ASN A 27 5.37 7.12 -12.29
C ASN A 27 5.14 5.81 -11.54
N PRO A 28 4.81 4.70 -12.25
CA PRO A 28 4.51 3.42 -11.60
C PRO A 28 5.69 2.86 -10.81
N VAL A 29 6.94 3.17 -11.19
CA VAL A 29 8.12 2.74 -10.44
C VAL A 29 8.09 3.34 -9.04
N HIS A 30 7.81 4.64 -8.94
CA HIS A 30 7.66 5.28 -7.64
C HIS A 30 6.46 4.72 -6.88
N SER A 31 5.30 4.51 -7.53
CA SER A 31 4.15 3.90 -6.88
C SER A 31 4.49 2.53 -6.27
N VAL A 32 5.24 1.69 -6.96
CA VAL A 32 5.60 0.35 -6.46
C VAL A 32 6.63 0.42 -5.34
N LEU A 33 7.57 1.36 -5.37
CA LEU A 33 8.47 1.61 -4.24
C LEU A 33 7.70 2.04 -2.98
N PHE A 34 6.67 2.89 -3.11
CA PHE A 34 5.80 3.23 -1.98
C PHE A 34 4.92 2.05 -1.55
N LEU A 35 4.55 1.14 -2.45
CA LEU A 35 3.81 -0.07 -2.10
C LEU A 35 4.68 -1.03 -1.27
N ILE A 36 5.96 -1.18 -1.64
CA ILE A 36 6.95 -1.92 -0.83
C ILE A 36 7.05 -1.31 0.57
N LEU A 37 7.13 0.03 0.66
CA LEU A 37 7.15 0.73 1.94
C LEU A 37 5.87 0.47 2.75
N ALA A 38 4.69 0.46 2.11
CA ALA A 38 3.43 0.17 2.77
C ALA A 38 3.40 -1.25 3.36
N PHE A 39 3.81 -2.26 2.58
CA PHE A 39 3.90 -3.65 3.05
C PHE A 39 4.93 -3.82 4.17
N PHE A 40 6.05 -3.13 4.11
CA PHE A 40 7.03 -3.15 5.18
C PHE A 40 6.46 -2.60 6.50
N ASN A 41 5.78 -1.46 6.45
CA ASN A 41 5.09 -0.90 7.62
C ASN A 41 3.97 -1.84 8.12
N GLY A 42 3.24 -2.49 7.21
CA GLY A 42 2.22 -3.48 7.54
C GLY A 42 2.79 -4.71 8.26
N ALA A 43 3.99 -5.16 7.88
CA ALA A 43 4.68 -6.25 8.57
C ALA A 43 5.07 -5.82 10.00
N GLY A 44 5.50 -4.58 10.18
CA GLY A 44 5.72 -3.98 11.51
C GLY A 44 4.45 -3.98 12.37
N LEU A 45 3.28 -3.64 11.79
CA LEU A 45 2.00 -3.71 12.49
C LEU A 45 1.60 -5.15 12.87
N PHE A 46 1.82 -6.12 11.97
CA PHE A 46 1.57 -7.53 12.29
C PHE A 46 2.50 -8.07 13.40
N LEU A 47 3.76 -7.67 13.41
CA LEU A 47 4.68 -7.97 14.51
C LEU A 47 4.17 -7.40 15.84
N LEU A 48 3.72 -6.14 15.86
CA LEU A 48 3.14 -5.53 17.07
C LEU A 48 1.85 -6.22 17.53
N ALA A 49 1.08 -6.80 16.60
CA ALA A 49 -0.12 -7.58 16.89
C ALA A 49 0.15 -9.03 17.31
N GLY A 50 1.42 -9.47 17.35
CA GLY A 50 1.81 -10.85 17.68
C GLY A 50 1.64 -11.85 16.51
N ALA A 51 1.37 -11.37 15.29
CA ALA A 51 1.19 -12.19 14.09
C ALA A 51 2.51 -12.35 13.31
N GLU A 52 3.50 -12.97 13.95
CA GLU A 52 4.89 -13.06 13.43
C GLU A 52 4.98 -13.79 12.08
N PHE A 53 4.29 -14.92 11.94
CA PHE A 53 4.27 -15.69 10.70
C PHE A 53 3.72 -14.87 9.53
N LEU A 54 2.66 -14.10 9.78
CA LEU A 54 2.01 -13.27 8.76
C LEU A 54 2.91 -12.09 8.36
N ALA A 55 3.59 -11.47 9.32
CA ALA A 55 4.58 -10.44 9.07
C ALA A 55 5.73 -10.94 8.18
N MET A 56 6.27 -12.13 8.48
CA MET A 56 7.33 -12.75 7.67
C MET A 56 6.86 -13.06 6.24
N LEU A 57 5.65 -13.58 6.06
CA LEU A 57 5.07 -13.81 4.74
C LEU A 57 4.92 -12.51 3.94
N LEU A 58 4.51 -11.42 4.60
CA LEU A 58 4.35 -10.13 3.94
C LEU A 58 5.70 -9.60 3.41
N ILE A 59 6.79 -9.82 4.15
CA ILE A 59 8.13 -9.44 3.68
C ILE A 59 8.64 -10.39 2.59
N ILE A 60 8.59 -11.70 2.82
CA ILE A 60 9.23 -12.67 1.91
C ILE A 60 8.47 -12.80 0.60
N VAL A 61 7.14 -13.00 0.68
CA VAL A 61 6.32 -13.28 -0.50
C VAL A 61 5.97 -11.99 -1.23
N TYR A 62 5.38 -11.03 -0.52
CA TYR A 62 4.90 -9.81 -1.17
C TYR A 62 6.03 -8.86 -1.52
N VAL A 63 6.81 -8.40 -0.54
CA VAL A 63 7.92 -7.47 -0.81
C VAL A 63 9.05 -8.14 -1.61
N GLY A 64 9.45 -9.35 -1.21
CA GLY A 64 10.59 -10.04 -1.81
C GLY A 64 10.32 -10.58 -3.21
N ALA A 65 9.31 -11.44 -3.38
CA ALA A 65 9.04 -12.08 -4.67
C ALA A 65 8.15 -11.21 -5.57
N VAL A 66 6.94 -10.87 -5.12
CA VAL A 66 5.92 -10.27 -6.00
C VAL A 66 6.31 -8.85 -6.42
N MET A 67 6.68 -7.98 -5.49
CA MET A 67 6.98 -6.57 -5.82
C MET A 67 8.25 -6.40 -6.65
N VAL A 68 9.28 -7.22 -6.42
CA VAL A 68 10.51 -7.19 -7.24
C VAL A 68 10.21 -7.63 -8.68
N LEU A 69 9.44 -8.70 -8.87
CA LEU A 69 8.99 -9.10 -10.21
C LEU A 69 8.16 -8.01 -10.87
N PHE A 70 7.26 -7.37 -10.12
CA PHE A 70 6.44 -6.29 -10.62
C PHE A 70 7.27 -5.07 -11.05
N LEU A 71 8.33 -4.71 -10.29
CA LEU A 71 9.28 -3.67 -10.67
C LEU A 71 9.98 -3.97 -11.99
N PHE A 72 10.41 -5.21 -12.23
CA PHE A 72 11.01 -5.57 -13.52
C PHE A 72 10.00 -5.46 -14.67
N ILE A 73 8.77 -5.92 -14.46
CA ILE A 73 7.71 -5.89 -15.47
C ILE A 73 7.37 -4.46 -15.88
N ILE A 74 7.14 -3.56 -14.92
CA ILE A 74 6.77 -2.16 -15.21
C ILE A 74 7.91 -1.38 -15.85
N MET A 75 9.17 -1.75 -15.59
CA MET A 75 10.32 -1.06 -16.19
C MET A 75 10.55 -1.47 -17.64
N MET A 76 10.19 -2.70 -18.02
CA MET A 76 10.28 -3.16 -19.41
C MET A 76 9.09 -2.69 -20.26
N LEU A 77 7.97 -2.37 -19.60
CA LEU A 77 6.76 -1.86 -20.25
C LEU A 77 6.89 -0.36 -20.54
N ASP A 78 6.92 -0.02 -21.83
CA ASP A 78 6.76 1.36 -22.28
C ASP A 78 5.26 1.70 -22.38
N ILE A 79 4.67 2.06 -21.25
CA ILE A 79 3.23 2.39 -21.15
C ILE A 79 3.07 3.91 -21.22
N ASP A 80 2.17 4.38 -22.08
CA ASP A 80 1.78 5.79 -22.12
C ASP A 80 0.81 6.10 -20.96
N PHE A 81 1.38 6.43 -19.79
CA PHE A 81 0.65 6.62 -18.53
C PHE A 81 -0.32 7.82 -18.53
N ALA A 82 -0.33 8.62 -19.59
CA ALA A 82 -1.27 9.74 -19.76
C ALA A 82 -2.71 9.26 -20.01
N GLU A 83 -2.90 8.14 -20.72
CA GLU A 83 -4.23 7.62 -21.10
C GLU A 83 -4.93 6.86 -19.95
N LEU A 84 -4.16 6.19 -19.09
CA LEU A 84 -4.66 5.44 -17.92
C LEU A 84 -5.45 6.29 -16.91
N ARG A 85 -5.24 7.61 -16.89
CA ARG A 85 -5.88 8.52 -15.92
C ARG A 85 -7.25 9.05 -16.32
N ALA A 86 -7.69 8.88 -17.58
CA ALA A 86 -9.03 9.28 -17.98
C ALA A 86 -10.14 8.56 -17.17
N GLY A 87 -9.83 7.40 -16.58
CA GLY A 87 -10.72 6.65 -15.70
C GLY A 87 -10.73 7.06 -14.22
N LEU A 88 -9.64 7.63 -13.68
CA LEU A 88 -9.50 7.81 -12.21
C LEU A 88 -10.60 8.72 -11.63
N VAL A 89 -10.82 9.89 -12.25
CA VAL A 89 -11.85 10.86 -11.81
C VAL A 89 -13.25 10.26 -11.96
N ARG A 90 -13.44 9.39 -12.96
CA ARG A 90 -14.71 8.68 -13.19
C ARG A 90 -15.02 7.63 -12.12
N TYR A 91 -14.01 6.97 -11.57
CA TYR A 91 -14.17 5.97 -10.51
C TYR A 91 -14.07 6.52 -9.07
N LEU A 92 -13.61 7.76 -8.90
CA LEU A 92 -13.55 8.44 -7.61
C LEU A 92 -14.87 8.42 -6.80
N PRO A 93 -16.04 8.78 -7.37
CA PRO A 93 -17.30 8.72 -6.62
C PRO A 93 -17.64 7.29 -6.18
N LEU A 94 -17.29 6.27 -7.00
CA LEU A 94 -17.47 4.87 -6.62
C LEU A 94 -16.58 4.50 -5.43
N GLY A 95 -15.31 4.96 -5.44
CA GLY A 95 -14.37 4.77 -4.34
C GLY A 95 -14.85 5.42 -3.03
N ILE A 96 -15.43 6.62 -3.11
CA ILE A 96 -16.01 7.31 -1.95
C ILE A 96 -17.21 6.53 -1.41
N VAL A 97 -18.11 6.05 -2.27
CA VAL A 97 -19.27 5.25 -1.86
C VAL A 97 -18.81 3.96 -1.18
N VAL A 98 -17.88 3.21 -1.76
CA VAL A 98 -17.35 1.99 -1.15
C VAL A 98 -16.66 2.29 0.18
N GLY A 99 -15.85 3.35 0.25
CA GLY A 99 -15.21 3.78 1.49
C GLY A 99 -16.20 4.18 2.58
N ALA A 100 -17.29 4.87 2.21
CA ALA A 100 -18.35 5.25 3.14
C ALA A 100 -19.12 4.02 3.66
N VAL A 101 -19.44 3.06 2.79
CA VAL A 101 -20.08 1.80 3.20
C VAL A 101 -19.21 1.03 4.18
N LEU A 102 -17.92 0.86 3.88
CA LEU A 102 -16.98 0.20 4.79
C LEU A 102 -16.84 0.95 6.13
N ALA A 103 -16.87 2.28 6.12
CA ALA A 103 -16.82 3.07 7.33
C ALA A 103 -18.09 2.91 8.19
N VAL A 104 -19.25 2.75 7.55
CA VAL A 104 -20.51 2.42 8.24
C VAL A 104 -20.47 1.02 8.82
N GLU A 105 -19.94 0.02 8.11
CA GLU A 105 -19.82 -1.34 8.65
C GLU A 105 -18.84 -1.46 9.84
N LEU A 106 -17.87 -0.55 9.95
CA LEU A 106 -16.89 -0.57 11.03
C LEU A 106 -17.45 -0.07 12.38
N PHE A 107 -18.62 0.60 12.37
CA PHE A 107 -19.29 1.18 13.53
C PHE A 107 -20.54 0.40 13.94
#